data_AF-A0AAV2YSG9-F1
#
_entry.id   AF-A0AAV2YSG9-F1
#
_cell.length_a   1.000
_cell.length_b   1.000
_cell.length_c   1.000
_cell.angle_alpha   90.00
_cell.angle_beta   90.00
_cell.angle_gamma   90.00
#
_symmetry.space_group_name_H-M   'P 1'
#
loop_
_entity.id
_entity.type
_entity.pdbx_description
1 polymer ?
#
loop_
_entity_poly.entity_id
_entity_poly.type
_entity_poly.pdbx_seq_one_letter_code
_entity_poly.pdbx_strand_id
1 'polypeptide(L)'
;MEVKVEHTNGAPIAAAVTEGEQSLQGMNQSFAKCLSLVCPPIQYPPHCRFNPVQQDAADTTEIEARLEELFLHAKQIELLFLANKSQVVGDSDNTEEYAPVQLGRSDLETEIVHLEAELNEKNELIEKYSDVVRGWEGKFKRLEGRLNPDKE
;
A
#
# COMPACT_ATOMS: atom_id res chain seq x y z
N MET A 1 17.69 -31.55 26.99
CA MET A 1 18.49 -30.84 25.97
C MET A 1 17.57 -29.84 25.31
N GLU A 2 17.78 -28.57 25.62
CA GLU A 2 16.92 -27.46 25.26
C GLU A 2 17.02 -27.17 23.77
N VAL A 3 15.87 -27.13 23.10
CA VAL A 3 15.74 -26.63 21.73
C VAL A 3 15.73 -25.11 21.81
N LYS A 4 16.85 -24.50 21.44
CA LYS A 4 17.02 -23.05 21.38
C LYS A 4 16.30 -22.54 20.13
N VAL A 5 15.08 -22.02 20.30
CA VAL A 5 14.33 -21.33 19.23
C VAL A 5 14.84 -19.89 19.19
N GLU A 6 15.77 -19.61 18.28
CA GLU A 6 16.19 -18.25 17.96
C GLU A 6 15.04 -17.52 17.25
N HIS A 7 14.37 -16.62 17.99
CA HIS A 7 13.42 -15.66 17.42
C HIS A 7 14.20 -14.48 16.84
N THR A 8 14.46 -14.50 15.54
CA THR A 8 15.00 -13.35 14.79
C THR A 8 13.86 -12.42 14.37
N ASN A 9 13.29 -11.64 15.30
CA ASN A 9 12.20 -10.68 15.00
C ASN A 9 12.60 -9.20 15.16
N GLY A 10 13.89 -8.86 15.16
CA GLY A 10 14.38 -7.47 15.34
C GLY A 10 14.92 -6.75 14.08
N ALA A 11 14.99 -7.40 12.93
CA ALA A 11 15.71 -6.88 11.75
C ALA A 11 14.98 -5.81 10.89
N PRO A 12 13.65 -5.83 10.67
CA PRO A 12 13.04 -4.99 9.63
C PRO A 12 12.92 -3.50 10.03
N ILE A 13 12.77 -3.21 11.32
CA ILE A 13 12.56 -1.84 11.81
C ILE A 13 13.87 -1.03 11.77
N ALA A 14 14.99 -1.65 12.15
CA ALA A 14 16.30 -0.99 12.10
C ALA A 14 16.72 -0.64 10.67
N ALA A 15 16.45 -1.52 9.71
CA ALA A 15 16.71 -1.26 8.29
C ALA A 15 15.86 -0.10 7.76
N ALA A 16 14.55 -0.07 8.05
CA ALA A 16 13.65 1.00 7.61
C ALA A 16 14.00 2.38 8.20
N VAL A 17 14.46 2.42 9.45
CA VAL A 17 14.95 3.68 10.07
C VAL A 17 16.22 4.17 9.37
N THR A 18 17.15 3.26 9.07
CA THR A 18 18.40 3.60 8.39
C THR A 18 18.16 4.06 6.94
N GLU A 19 17.21 3.44 6.23
CA GLU A 19 16.78 3.84 4.88
C GLU A 19 16.05 5.19 4.85
N GLY A 20 15.23 5.46 5.87
CA GLY A 20 14.55 6.75 6.05
C GLY A 20 15.53 7.89 6.30
N GLU A 21 16.53 7.68 7.15
CA GLU A 21 17.59 8.66 7.41
C GLU A 21 18.43 8.96 6.17
N GLN A 22 18.79 7.93 5.39
CA GLN A 22 19.51 8.10 4.13
C GLN A 22 18.68 8.88 3.09
N SER A 23 17.40 8.57 2.97
CA SER A 23 16.50 9.28 2.05
C SER A 23 16.30 10.75 2.45
N LEU A 24 16.20 11.03 3.75
CA LEU A 24 16.10 12.39 4.29
C LEU A 24 17.40 13.19 4.06
N GLN A 25 18.55 12.56 4.28
CA GLN A 25 19.84 13.16 4.00
C GLN A 25 20.00 13.48 2.51
N GLY A 26 19.60 12.55 1.63
CA GLY A 26 19.58 12.74 0.18
C GLY A 26 18.70 13.92 -0.24
N MET A 27 17.47 14.00 0.29
CA MET A 27 16.54 15.10 0.02
C MET A 27 17.08 16.47 0.45
N ASN A 28 17.71 16.54 1.63
CA ASN A 28 18.33 17.79 2.12
C ASN A 28 19.51 18.20 1.24
N GLN A 29 20.30 17.24 0.77
CA GLN A 29 21.43 17.51 -0.11
C GLN A 29 20.96 17.99 -1.50
N SER A 30 19.96 17.34 -2.10
CA SER A 30 19.38 17.77 -3.37
C SER A 30 18.77 19.16 -3.26
N PHE A 31 18.08 19.46 -2.15
CA PHE A 31 17.53 20.79 -1.89
C PHE A 31 18.62 21.87 -1.80
N ALA A 32 19.72 21.60 -1.08
CA ALA A 32 20.85 22.52 -0.98
C ALA A 32 21.52 22.78 -2.35
N LYS A 33 21.61 21.76 -3.22
CA LYS A 33 22.10 21.92 -4.60
C LYS A 33 21.15 22.78 -5.47
N CYS A 34 19.84 22.73 -5.23
CA CYS A 34 18.89 23.60 -5.92
C CYS A 34 19.04 25.05 -5.45
N LEU A 35 19.19 25.27 -4.14
CA LEU A 35 19.35 26.62 -3.58
C LEU A 35 20.65 27.30 -4.00
N SER A 36 21.74 26.56 -4.17
CA SER A 36 23.01 27.14 -4.62
C SER A 36 22.96 27.64 -6.07
N LEU A 37 22.07 27.07 -6.90
CA LEU A 37 21.84 27.51 -8.27
C LEU A 37 21.00 28.81 -8.30
N VAL A 38 19.93 28.88 -7.51
CA VAL A 38 19.01 30.02 -7.48
C VAL A 38 19.55 31.19 -6.65
N CYS A 39 20.32 30.91 -5.60
CA CYS A 39 20.87 31.90 -4.69
C CYS A 39 22.39 31.69 -4.55
N PRO A 40 23.19 32.14 -5.55
CA PRO A 40 24.64 32.03 -5.46
C PRO A 40 25.18 32.87 -4.29
N PRO A 41 26.20 32.38 -3.58
CA PRO A 41 26.80 33.13 -2.46
C PRO A 41 27.28 34.51 -2.89
N ILE A 42 26.93 35.53 -2.10
CA ILE A 42 27.34 36.91 -2.35
C ILE A 42 28.84 37.04 -2.09
N GLN A 43 29.63 37.30 -3.13
CA GLN A 43 31.05 37.65 -3.00
C GLN A 43 31.25 39.18 -3.05
N TYR A 44 32.13 39.68 -2.20
CA TYR A 44 32.51 41.09 -2.15
C TYR A 44 33.97 41.28 -2.60
N PRO A 45 34.29 42.31 -3.41
CA PRO A 45 33.39 43.30 -4.02
C PRO A 45 32.50 42.68 -5.13
N PRO A 46 31.27 43.18 -5.36
CA PRO A 46 30.35 42.56 -6.31
C PRO A 46 30.90 42.63 -7.75
N HIS A 47 31.14 41.46 -8.36
CA HIS A 47 31.49 41.37 -9.77
C HIS A 47 30.31 41.83 -10.64
N CYS A 48 30.59 42.55 -11.74
CA CYS A 48 29.58 43.10 -12.65
C CYS A 48 28.49 42.07 -12.97
N ARG A 49 27.24 42.43 -12.66
CA ARG A 49 26.07 41.59 -12.93
C ARG A 49 25.89 41.46 -14.45
N PHE A 50 26.01 40.24 -14.96
CA PHE A 50 25.58 39.91 -16.33
C PHE A 50 24.07 40.17 -16.49
N ASN A 51 23.60 40.39 -17.72
CA ASN A 51 22.23 40.79 -18.02
C ASN A 51 21.22 39.69 -17.59
N PRO A 52 20.30 39.96 -16.63
CA PRO A 52 19.44 38.96 -16.02
C PRO A 52 18.49 38.25 -17.00
N VAL A 53 18.13 38.89 -18.12
CA VAL A 53 17.14 38.36 -19.08
C VAL A 53 17.65 37.14 -19.86
N GLN A 54 18.97 36.94 -19.97
CA GLN A 54 19.55 35.84 -20.74
C GLN A 54 19.85 34.59 -19.90
N GLN A 55 19.83 34.69 -18.57
CA GLN A 55 20.02 33.55 -17.65
C GLN A 55 18.69 32.82 -17.36
N ASP A 56 17.59 33.55 -17.21
CA ASP A 56 16.30 33.01 -16.76
C ASP A 56 15.74 31.84 -17.59
N ALA A 57 15.95 31.83 -18.92
CA ALA A 57 15.36 30.81 -19.79
C ALA A 57 16.15 29.50 -19.87
N ALA A 58 17.45 29.51 -19.54
CA ALA A 58 18.29 28.31 -19.52
C ALA A 58 18.27 27.64 -18.13
N ASP A 59 18.17 28.45 -17.07
CA ASP A 59 18.25 27.99 -15.68
C ASP A 59 17.00 27.21 -15.22
N THR A 60 15.82 27.45 -15.82
CA THR A 60 14.58 26.75 -15.41
C THR A 60 14.64 25.24 -15.68
N THR A 61 15.15 24.84 -16.85
CA THR A 61 15.29 23.43 -17.22
C THR A 61 16.29 22.69 -16.32
N GLU A 62 17.34 23.37 -15.89
CA GLU A 62 18.32 22.81 -14.95
C GLU A 62 17.76 22.72 -13.53
N ILE A 63 16.96 23.71 -13.10
CA ILE A 63 16.23 23.66 -11.83
C ILE A 63 15.25 22.50 -11.82
N GLU A 64 14.48 22.29 -12.89
CA GLU A 64 13.54 21.17 -13.03
C GLU A 64 14.27 19.83 -12.90
N ALA A 65 15.36 19.63 -13.65
CA ALA A 65 16.16 18.41 -13.57
C ALA A 65 16.74 18.15 -12.17
N ARG A 66 17.15 19.19 -11.43
CA ARG A 66 17.63 19.03 -10.04
C ARG A 66 16.50 18.76 -9.04
N LEU A 67 15.29 19.27 -9.31
CA LEU A 67 14.11 19.00 -8.49
C LEU A 67 13.62 17.54 -8.66
N GLU A 68 13.86 16.89 -9.80
CA GLU A 68 13.55 15.47 -9.98
C GLU A 68 14.24 14.59 -8.92
N GLU A 69 15.51 14.85 -8.61
CA GLU A 69 16.28 14.14 -7.56
C GLU A 69 15.63 14.36 -6.17
N LEU A 70 15.16 15.58 -5.91
CA LEU A 70 14.46 15.93 -4.67
C LEU A 70 13.12 15.20 -4.55
N PHE A 71 12.33 15.18 -5.62
CA PHE A 71 11.03 14.50 -5.62
C PHE A 71 11.16 12.97 -5.54
N LEU A 72 12.24 12.41 -6.09
CA LEU A 72 12.55 11.00 -5.93
C LEU A 72 12.75 10.65 -4.45
N HIS A 73 13.58 11.41 -3.73
CA HIS A 73 13.80 11.19 -2.29
C HIS A 73 12.54 11.44 -1.46
N ALA A 74 11.75 12.47 -1.79
CA ALA A 74 10.46 12.70 -1.15
C ALA A 74 9.50 11.51 -1.35
N LYS A 75 9.49 10.91 -2.54
CA LYS A 75 8.66 9.73 -2.84
C LYS A 75 9.12 8.50 -2.08
N GLN A 76 10.42 8.30 -1.92
CA GLN A 76 10.98 7.20 -1.13
C GLN A 76 10.54 7.29 0.34
N ILE A 77 10.57 8.49 0.93
CA ILE A 77 10.10 8.73 2.31
C ILE A 77 8.59 8.49 2.44
N GLU A 78 7.78 8.94 1.48
CA GLU A 78 6.34 8.68 1.45
C GLU A 78 6.03 7.18 1.44
N LEU A 79 6.75 6.41 0.61
CA LEU A 79 6.60 4.95 0.54
C LEU A 79 7.03 4.26 1.84
N LEU A 80 8.09 4.73 2.50
CA LEU A 80 8.50 4.23 3.81
C LEU A 80 7.43 4.51 4.89
N PHE A 81 6.79 5.67 4.86
CA PHE A 81 5.68 5.96 5.78
C PHE A 81 4.44 5.10 5.51
N LEU A 82 4.11 4.83 4.24
CA LEU A 82 3.03 3.92 3.90
C LEU A 82 3.34 2.48 4.33
N ALA A 83 4.57 2.02 4.11
CA ALA A 83 5.03 0.69 4.54
C ALA A 83 5.00 0.54 6.07
N ASN A 84 5.51 1.55 6.80
CA ASN A 84 5.46 1.58 8.27
C ASN A 84 4.02 1.64 8.79
N LYS A 85 3.12 2.40 8.14
CA LYS A 85 1.70 2.44 8.50
C LYS A 85 1.02 1.08 8.33
N SER A 86 1.38 0.30 7.32
CA SER A 86 0.93 -1.08 7.17
C SER A 86 1.49 -2.02 8.24
N GLN A 87 2.63 -1.69 8.84
CA GLN A 87 3.31 -2.52 9.83
C GLN A 87 2.84 -2.24 11.28
N VAL A 88 2.58 -0.98 11.64
CA VAL A 88 1.99 -0.58 12.94
C VAL A 88 0.55 -1.07 13.10
N VAL A 89 -0.13 -1.36 11.99
CA VAL A 89 -1.47 -1.97 11.95
C VAL A 89 -1.50 -3.40 12.52
N GLY A 90 -0.34 -4.06 12.65
CA GLY A 90 -0.21 -5.41 13.21
C GLY A 90 0.25 -5.50 14.67
N ASP A 91 0.66 -4.40 15.30
CA ASP A 91 1.17 -4.45 16.68
C ASP A 91 0.89 -3.13 17.43
N SER A 92 0.28 -3.25 18.61
CA SER A 92 -0.02 -2.21 19.61
C SER A 92 -1.05 -1.11 19.28
N ASP A 93 -2.26 -1.38 19.74
CA ASP A 93 -3.05 -0.51 20.63
C ASP A 93 -2.15 0.46 21.44
N ASN A 94 -2.09 1.74 21.04
CA ASN A 94 -2.03 2.93 21.91
C ASN A 94 -1.57 4.21 21.17
N THR A 95 -2.40 5.24 21.33
CA THR A 95 -2.04 6.68 21.37
C THR A 95 -2.01 7.50 20.07
N GLU A 96 -3.12 8.24 19.95
CA GLU A 96 -3.28 9.65 19.53
C GLU A 96 -3.28 10.01 18.04
N GLU A 97 -4.52 10.26 17.59
CA GLU A 97 -4.99 11.52 17.00
C GLU A 97 -4.16 12.04 15.83
N TYR A 98 -4.69 11.80 14.62
CA TYR A 98 -4.71 12.64 13.40
C TYR A 98 -4.71 11.71 12.17
N ALA A 99 -5.88 11.26 11.70
CA ALA A 99 -6.17 11.09 10.26
C ALA A 99 -7.53 10.40 10.01
N PRO A 100 -8.28 10.80 8.97
CA PRO A 100 -9.57 10.23 8.56
C PRO A 100 -9.46 8.82 7.93
N VAL A 101 -8.40 8.05 8.22
CA VAL A 101 -8.11 6.75 7.60
C VAL A 101 -8.54 5.58 8.48
N GLN A 102 -8.83 5.80 9.77
CA GLN A 102 -9.37 4.75 10.65
C GLN A 102 -10.80 4.34 10.30
N LEU A 103 -11.64 5.26 9.78
CA LEU A 103 -13.00 4.91 9.33
C LEU A 103 -12.99 3.88 8.19
N GLY A 104 -12.11 4.06 7.19
CA GLY A 104 -12.08 3.16 6.03
C GLY A 104 -11.67 1.72 6.38
N ARG A 105 -10.88 1.51 7.44
CA ARG A 105 -10.47 0.15 7.84
C ARG A 105 -11.56 -0.56 8.63
N SER A 106 -12.21 0.12 9.57
CA SER A 106 -13.35 -0.46 10.29
C SER A 106 -14.49 -0.78 9.34
N ASP A 107 -14.75 0.08 8.36
CA ASP A 107 -15.81 -0.13 7.38
C ASP A 107 -15.51 -1.35 6.50
N LEU A 108 -14.26 -1.52 6.06
CA LEU A 108 -13.82 -2.69 5.31
C LEU A 108 -13.89 -3.98 6.14
N GLU A 109 -13.50 -3.94 7.41
CA GLU A 109 -13.60 -5.10 8.32
C GLU A 109 -15.07 -5.49 8.55
N THR A 110 -15.98 -4.52 8.70
CA THR A 110 -17.42 -4.80 8.81
C THR A 110 -18.01 -5.35 7.51
N GLU A 111 -17.59 -4.84 6.35
CA GLU A 111 -18.03 -5.34 5.04
C GLU A 111 -17.56 -6.77 4.81
N ILE A 112 -16.33 -7.11 5.22
CA ILE A 112 -15.81 -8.48 5.14
C ILE A 112 -16.70 -9.44 5.94
N VAL A 113 -17.01 -9.11 7.19
CA VAL A 113 -17.89 -9.94 8.04
C VAL A 113 -19.28 -10.10 7.41
N HIS A 114 -19.80 -9.03 6.80
CA HIS A 114 -21.10 -9.09 6.11
C HIS A 114 -21.05 -10.03 4.90
N LEU A 115 -20.02 -9.91 4.05
CA LEU A 115 -19.83 -10.76 2.88
C LEU A 115 -19.59 -12.23 3.27
N GLU A 116 -18.86 -12.50 4.35
CA GLU A 116 -18.66 -13.84 4.88
C GLU A 116 -19.98 -14.47 5.36
N ALA A 117 -20.82 -13.69 6.04
CA ALA A 117 -22.14 -14.15 6.47
C ALA A 117 -23.07 -14.44 5.28
N GLU A 118 -23.11 -13.55 4.28
CA GLU A 118 -23.91 -13.77 3.06
C GLU A 118 -23.42 -15.03 2.32
N LEU A 119 -22.10 -15.20 2.17
CA LEU A 119 -21.52 -16.36 1.52
C LEU A 119 -21.91 -17.67 2.21
N ASN A 120 -21.91 -17.69 3.55
CA ASN A 120 -22.37 -18.85 4.31
C ASN A 120 -23.86 -19.14 4.08
N GLU A 121 -24.73 -18.13 4.12
CA GLU A 121 -26.16 -18.28 3.85
C GLU A 121 -26.42 -18.84 2.43
N LYS A 122 -25.69 -18.35 1.43
CA LYS A 122 -25.80 -18.83 0.04
C LYS A 122 -25.35 -20.29 -0.07
N ASN A 123 -24.27 -20.67 0.62
CA ASN A 123 -23.80 -22.06 0.64
C ASN A 123 -24.86 -23.00 1.26
N GLU A 124 -25.46 -22.62 2.39
CA GLU A 124 -26.57 -23.39 2.98
C GLU A 124 -27.76 -23.52 2.02
N LEU A 125 -28.07 -22.47 1.26
CA LEU A 125 -29.14 -22.50 0.28
C LEU A 125 -28.82 -23.45 -0.89
N ILE A 126 -27.56 -23.46 -1.35
CA ILE A 126 -27.08 -24.41 -2.36
C ILE A 126 -27.22 -25.84 -1.88
N GLU A 127 -26.87 -26.15 -0.63
CA GLU A 127 -27.04 -27.48 -0.06
C GLU A 127 -28.51 -27.91 -0.04
N LYS A 128 -29.40 -27.02 0.45
CA LYS A 128 -30.86 -27.27 0.47
C LYS A 128 -31.40 -27.56 -0.94
N TYR A 129 -31.04 -26.75 -1.94
CA TYR A 129 -31.48 -26.99 -3.31
C TYR A 129 -30.84 -28.23 -3.93
N SER A 130 -29.61 -28.55 -3.58
CA SER A 130 -28.94 -29.78 -4.03
C SER A 130 -29.68 -31.03 -3.56
N ASP A 131 -30.23 -31.03 -2.34
CA ASP A 131 -31.05 -32.12 -1.83
C ASP A 131 -32.40 -32.22 -2.55
N VAL A 132 -33.02 -31.08 -2.86
CA VAL A 132 -34.27 -31.06 -3.65
C VAL A 132 -34.03 -31.64 -5.05
N VAL A 133 -32.94 -31.24 -5.71
CA VAL A 133 -32.55 -31.76 -7.02
C VAL A 133 -32.32 -33.26 -6.96
N ARG A 134 -31.55 -33.77 -5.99
CA ARG A 134 -31.37 -35.22 -5.80
C ARG A 134 -32.70 -35.95 -5.57
N GLY A 135 -33.60 -35.35 -4.80
CA GLY A 135 -34.95 -35.88 -4.57
C GLY A 135 -35.78 -35.97 -5.86
N TRP A 136 -35.63 -34.98 -6.75
CA TRP A 136 -36.29 -34.94 -8.05
C TRP A 136 -35.68 -35.94 -9.04
N GLU A 137 -34.35 -36.06 -9.09
CA GLU A 137 -33.65 -37.07 -9.87
C GLU A 137 -34.12 -38.49 -9.51
N GLY A 138 -34.26 -38.78 -8.21
CA GLY A 138 -34.79 -40.06 -7.74
C GLY A 138 -36.26 -40.30 -8.14
N LYS A 139 -37.10 -39.26 -8.12
CA LYS A 139 -38.49 -39.35 -8.62
C LYS A 139 -38.51 -39.58 -10.13
N PHE A 140 -37.68 -38.88 -10.88
CA PHE A 140 -37.59 -39.01 -12.33
C PHE A 140 -37.13 -40.42 -12.73
N LYS A 141 -36.10 -40.95 -12.06
CA LYS A 141 -35.63 -42.33 -12.26
C LYS A 141 -36.71 -43.38 -12.00
N ARG A 142 -37.52 -43.20 -10.95
CA ARG A 142 -38.68 -44.09 -10.69
C ARG A 142 -39.78 -43.95 -11.75
N LEU A 143 -40.02 -42.74 -12.24
CA LEU A 143 -40.99 -42.49 -13.31
C LEU A 143 -40.52 -43.15 -14.62
N GLU A 144 -39.25 -43.00 -14.96
CA GLU A 144 -38.62 -43.58 -16.14
C GLU A 144 -38.68 -45.12 -16.13
N GLY A 145 -38.38 -45.75 -14.98
CA GLY A 145 -38.51 -47.20 -14.82
C GLY A 145 -39.96 -47.71 -14.94
N ARG A 146 -40.96 -46.89 -14.58
CA ARG A 146 -42.38 -47.23 -14.79
C ARG A 146 -42.86 -46.99 -16.22
N LEU A 147 -42.23 -46.08 -16.95
CA LEU A 147 -42.60 -45.74 -18.33
C LEU A 147 -42.02 -46.74 -19.34
N ASN A 148 -40.86 -47.36 -19.02
CA ASN A 148 -40.24 -48.43 -19.78
C ASN A 148 -40.05 -49.71 -18.94
N PRO A 149 -41.14 -50.40 -18.55
CA PRO A 149 -41.04 -51.64 -17.80
C PRO A 149 -40.43 -52.80 -18.62
N ASP A 150 -40.43 -52.71 -19.96
CA ASP A 150 -39.99 -53.78 -20.88
C ASP A 150 -38.50 -53.70 -21.29
N LYS A 151 -37.65 -52.97 -20.53
CA LYS A 151 -36.22 -52.77 -20.85
C LYS A 151 -35.23 -53.54 -19.97
N GLU A 152 -35.68 -54.47 -19.12
CA GLU A 152 -34.81 -55.46 -18.45
C GLU A 152 -34.74 -56.78 -19.22
#